data_AF-A0A7Y5W348-F1
#
_entry.id   AF-A0A7Y5W348-F1
#
_cell.length_a   1.000
_cell.length_b   1.000
_cell.length_c   1.000
_cell.angle_alpha   90.00
_cell.angle_beta   90.00
_cell.angle_gamma   90.00
#
_symmetry.space_group_name_H-M   'P 1'
#
loop_
_entity.id
_entity.type
_entity.pdbx_description
1 polymer ?
#
loop_
_entity_poly.entity_id
_entity_poly.type
_entity_poly.pdbx_seq_one_letter_code
_entity_poly.pdbx_strand_id
1 'polypeptide(L)'
;MSCWVTRTASPASGRRADTVYLDEVDRCDIYLALLGNDYGYEDADGISPTEHEFDRATAAAKERLVFVKGDDGARREKMQALVRKAGNQVVRRRFTRIPELTALVYSSLVEYLINAGVVRTRPFDASACPDATLNDLSRKKVAEFLARAQADRGYPLGPKTPMRKALAHLNLLDKEQPSHAAILLFGKQPQRFLVTSEVKCIHFHGTTVAKPIPSYQIYKGTVFELVDQAVDFVMSKIAAAVGTRAESNQAPLTYELPRAAVAEAIVNAIAHRDYASNASVQVSLFADRLEVWNPGQLPPPLTPEALRLPHASIPRNPLIAEPLFLTRYVEKAGTGILDMISLCKAAGARPPQFRQEGGQFIQTLWRPKAAGTAQVPAQAGTKLALSRHQVEILKKCRKETGLVNLMAGTGRTDRTKFRHQVLSPLLAEGLIEMTIPEKPRSSKQEYRLTAKGRAWLEGGEAGTGK
;
A
#
# COMPACT_ATOMS: atom_id res chain seq x y z
N MET A 1 -17.89 12.13 29.37
CA MET A 1 -16.74 11.23 29.22
C MET A 1 -15.53 11.85 29.89
N SER A 2 -15.20 11.36 31.08
CA SER A 2 -14.02 11.75 31.84
C SER A 2 -12.88 10.81 31.43
N CYS A 3 -11.99 11.29 30.56
CA CYS A 3 -10.75 10.60 30.19
C CYS A 3 -9.61 11.17 31.04
N TRP A 4 -9.02 10.35 31.91
CA TRP A 4 -7.93 10.77 32.79
C TRP A 4 -6.67 9.95 32.54
N VAL A 5 -5.55 10.66 32.39
CA VAL A 5 -4.20 10.12 32.24
C VAL A 5 -3.46 10.40 33.55
N THR A 6 -3.05 9.36 34.29
CA THR A 6 -2.26 9.55 35.50
C THR A 6 -0.76 9.63 35.18
N ARG A 7 -0.12 10.73 35.62
CA ARG A 7 1.31 10.72 35.98
C ARG A 7 1.50 11.44 37.32
N THR A 8 2.08 10.66 38.24
CA THR A 8 2.91 11.05 39.40
C THR A 8 2.32 11.95 40.50
N ALA A 9 2.05 11.28 41.63
CA ALA A 9 2.31 11.66 43.02
C ALA A 9 1.66 12.94 43.61
N SER A 10 0.70 12.72 44.50
CA SER A 10 0.48 13.53 45.71
C SER A 10 -0.13 12.65 46.81
N PRO A 11 0.56 12.42 47.94
CA PRO A 11 -0.05 11.75 49.09
C PRO A 11 -0.72 12.80 49.99
N ALA A 12 -2.05 12.79 50.06
CA ALA A 12 -2.79 13.52 51.09
C ALA A 12 -4.21 12.97 51.28
N SER A 13 -4.32 11.79 51.89
CA SER A 13 -5.41 11.37 52.78
C SER A 13 -5.05 9.98 53.31
N GLY A 14 -5.47 9.60 54.53
CA GLY A 14 -5.06 8.36 55.23
C GLY A 14 -5.52 7.04 54.62
N ARG A 15 -5.38 6.86 53.30
CA ARG A 15 -5.66 5.65 52.53
C ARG A 15 -4.35 5.07 52.00
N ARG A 16 -4.21 3.74 52.00
CA ARG A 16 -3.07 3.08 51.36
C ARG A 16 -3.06 3.41 49.87
N ALA A 17 -1.88 3.66 49.31
CA ALA A 17 -1.72 4.09 47.91
C ALA A 17 -2.25 3.06 46.90
N ASP A 18 -2.25 1.78 47.28
CA ASP A 18 -2.82 0.67 46.50
C ASP A 18 -4.34 0.78 46.31
N THR A 19 -5.04 1.18 47.35
CA THR A 19 -6.50 1.32 47.35
C THR A 19 -6.93 2.49 46.46
N VAL A 20 -6.11 3.55 46.41
CA VAL A 20 -6.44 4.76 45.65
C VAL A 20 -6.44 4.51 44.15
N TYR A 21 -5.43 3.82 43.59
CA TYR A 21 -5.42 3.59 42.13
C TYR A 21 -6.43 2.51 41.69
N LEU A 22 -6.68 1.49 42.53
CA LEU A 22 -7.67 0.45 42.23
C LEU A 22 -9.10 0.98 42.26
N ASP A 23 -9.43 1.86 43.21
CA ASP A 23 -10.73 2.56 43.26
C ASP A 23 -10.98 3.35 41.97
N GLU A 24 -9.94 3.94 41.38
CA GLU A 24 -10.05 4.68 40.12
C GLU A 24 -10.27 3.75 38.92
N VAL A 25 -9.66 2.56 38.92
CA VAL A 25 -9.98 1.52 37.91
C VAL A 25 -11.44 1.10 38.00
N ASP A 26 -11.99 0.96 39.22
CA ASP A 26 -13.40 0.59 39.40
C ASP A 26 -14.35 1.70 38.91
N ARG A 27 -13.95 2.97 39.04
CA ARG A 27 -14.73 4.14 38.61
C ARG A 27 -14.64 4.44 37.11
N CYS A 28 -13.63 3.95 36.40
CA CYS A 28 -13.47 4.26 34.98
C CYS A 28 -14.43 3.45 34.09
N ASP A 29 -14.88 4.04 32.99
CA ASP A 29 -15.64 3.33 31.94
C ASP A 29 -14.70 2.56 30.99
N ILE A 30 -13.52 3.13 30.76
CA ILE A 30 -12.47 2.61 29.88
C ILE A 30 -11.15 2.67 30.65
N TYR A 31 -10.46 1.54 30.71
CA TYR A 31 -9.12 1.44 31.25
C TYR A 31 -8.08 1.56 30.12
N LEU A 32 -7.16 2.51 30.25
CA LEU A 32 -6.12 2.75 29.25
C LEU A 32 -4.75 2.37 29.84
N ALA A 33 -4.16 1.30 29.32
CA ALA A 33 -2.85 0.81 29.76
C ALA A 33 -1.74 1.35 28.86
N LEU A 34 -0.78 2.10 29.46
CA LEU A 34 0.43 2.55 28.79
C LEU A 34 1.64 1.76 29.29
N LEU A 35 2.06 0.75 28.54
CA LEU A 35 3.13 -0.16 28.93
C LEU A 35 4.48 0.35 28.41
N GLY A 36 5.29 0.94 29.30
CA GLY A 36 6.70 1.29 29.09
C GLY A 36 7.65 0.10 29.22
N ASN A 37 8.97 0.33 29.25
CA ASN A 37 9.94 -0.76 29.36
C ASN A 37 10.07 -1.32 30.78
N ASP A 38 9.88 -0.47 31.78
CA ASP A 38 10.05 -0.79 33.19
C ASP A 38 8.76 -1.35 33.77
N TYR A 39 8.88 -2.43 34.54
CA TYR A 39 7.77 -3.06 35.25
C TYR A 39 7.28 -2.24 36.45
N GLY A 40 8.13 -1.38 37.01
CA GLY A 40 7.82 -0.59 38.19
C GLY A 40 8.30 -1.27 39.48
N TYR A 41 7.93 -0.67 40.62
CA TYR A 41 8.15 -1.29 41.92
C TYR A 41 7.14 -2.41 42.15
N GLU A 42 7.53 -3.39 42.95
CA GLU A 42 6.72 -4.55 43.27
C GLU A 42 6.24 -4.44 44.72
N ASP A 43 5.04 -4.94 44.98
CA ASP A 43 4.55 -5.12 46.34
C ASP A 43 5.07 -6.42 46.98
N ALA A 44 4.53 -6.80 48.13
CA ALA A 44 4.91 -8.01 48.84
C ALA A 44 4.61 -9.30 48.04
N ASP A 45 3.69 -9.24 47.08
CA ASP A 45 3.29 -10.37 46.22
C ASP A 45 4.10 -10.39 44.90
N GLY A 46 5.03 -9.44 44.72
CA GLY A 46 5.88 -9.36 43.53
C GLY A 46 5.19 -8.76 42.31
N ILE A 47 4.05 -8.08 42.51
CA ILE A 47 3.19 -7.54 41.45
C ILE A 47 3.32 -6.01 41.41
N SER A 48 3.41 -5.46 40.20
CA SER A 48 3.45 -4.00 40.02
C SER A 48 2.05 -3.37 40.13
N PRO A 49 1.94 -2.09 40.53
CA PRO A 49 0.67 -1.36 40.47
C PRO A 49 -0.01 -1.43 39.10
N THR A 50 0.75 -1.32 38.01
CA THR A 50 0.21 -1.39 36.64
C THR A 50 -0.36 -2.77 36.30
N GLU A 51 0.23 -3.85 36.82
CA GLU A 51 -0.34 -5.18 36.68
C GLU A 51 -1.61 -5.35 37.54
N HIS A 52 -1.61 -4.83 38.78
CA HIS A 52 -2.81 -4.80 39.62
C HIS A 52 -3.97 -4.04 38.97
N GLU A 53 -3.69 -2.87 38.39
CA GLU A 53 -4.69 -2.08 37.64
C GLU A 53 -5.24 -2.88 36.45
N PHE A 54 -4.36 -3.52 35.67
CA PHE A 54 -4.75 -4.34 34.53
C PHE A 54 -5.60 -5.55 34.93
N ASP A 55 -5.22 -6.23 36.01
CA ASP A 55 -5.94 -7.39 36.53
C ASP A 55 -7.29 -7.00 37.12
N ARG A 56 -7.36 -5.87 37.83
CA ARG A 56 -8.62 -5.32 38.33
C ARG A 56 -9.56 -4.95 37.20
N ALA A 57 -9.06 -4.24 36.18
CA ALA A 57 -9.85 -3.90 34.98
C ALA A 57 -10.33 -5.15 34.22
N THR A 58 -9.51 -6.20 34.21
CA THR A 58 -9.87 -7.51 33.64
C THR A 58 -10.98 -8.18 34.44
N ALA A 59 -10.83 -8.28 35.76
CA ALA A 59 -11.81 -8.90 36.64
C ALA A 59 -13.15 -8.16 36.64
N ALA A 60 -13.12 -6.83 36.55
CA ALA A 60 -14.30 -5.97 36.45
C ALA A 60 -14.90 -5.89 35.03
N ALA A 61 -14.38 -6.67 34.07
CA ALA A 61 -14.83 -6.70 32.68
C ALA A 61 -14.91 -5.31 32.00
N LYS A 62 -14.00 -4.39 32.36
CA LYS A 62 -13.92 -3.05 31.78
C LYS A 62 -13.44 -3.12 30.32
N GLU A 63 -13.80 -2.14 29.50
CA GLU A 63 -13.14 -1.94 28.20
C GLU A 63 -11.67 -1.59 28.44
N ARG A 64 -10.73 -2.27 27.78
CA ARG A 64 -9.28 -2.08 27.99
C ARG A 64 -8.56 -1.74 26.69
N LEU A 65 -7.97 -0.55 26.63
CA LEU A 65 -7.14 -0.09 25.51
C LEU A 65 -5.65 -0.18 25.89
N VAL A 66 -4.88 -1.03 25.20
CA VAL A 66 -3.49 -1.32 25.58
C VAL A 66 -2.51 -0.78 24.55
N PHE A 67 -1.62 0.12 24.99
CA PHE A 67 -0.57 0.72 24.18
C PHE A 67 0.82 0.38 24.72
N VAL A 68 1.68 -0.14 23.86
CA VAL A 68 3.01 -0.61 24.22
C VAL A 68 4.08 0.27 23.58
N LYS A 69 4.97 0.84 24.40
CA LYS A 69 6.07 1.68 23.92
C LYS A 69 7.18 0.83 23.32
N GLY A 70 7.49 1.04 22.04
CA GLY A 70 8.57 0.34 21.33
C GLY A 70 8.36 -1.17 21.20
N ASP A 71 9.46 -1.88 21.05
CA ASP A 71 9.60 -3.31 20.82
C ASP A 71 10.03 -4.07 22.09
N ASP A 72 9.86 -5.40 22.06
CA ASP A 72 9.96 -6.23 23.28
C ASP A 72 11.43 -6.46 23.73
N GLY A 73 12.41 -6.14 22.89
CA GLY A 73 13.84 -6.45 23.10
C GLY A 73 14.53 -5.73 24.26
N ALA A 74 14.01 -4.57 24.69
CA ALA A 74 14.55 -3.81 25.82
C ALA A 74 13.81 -4.04 27.15
N ARG A 75 12.80 -4.91 27.17
CA ARG A 75 11.92 -5.13 28.33
C ARG A 75 12.46 -6.22 29.24
N ARG A 76 12.35 -6.01 30.56
CA ARG A 76 12.62 -7.06 31.55
C ARG A 76 11.52 -8.13 31.51
N GLU A 77 11.84 -9.33 31.98
CA GLU A 77 11.01 -10.54 31.87
C GLU A 77 9.57 -10.33 32.38
N LYS A 78 9.39 -9.71 33.55
CA LYS A 78 8.05 -9.42 34.11
C LYS A 78 7.23 -8.48 33.25
N MET A 79 7.83 -7.42 32.70
CA MET A 79 7.12 -6.53 31.77
C MET A 79 6.78 -7.24 30.45
N GLN A 80 7.65 -8.13 29.95
CA GLN A 80 7.31 -8.97 28.80
C GLN A 80 6.14 -9.91 29.13
N ALA A 81 6.10 -10.48 30.34
CA ALA A 81 5.00 -11.32 30.80
C ALA A 81 3.68 -10.55 30.85
N LEU A 82 3.65 -9.34 31.44
CA LEU A 82 2.47 -8.48 31.45
C LEU A 82 2.00 -8.11 30.03
N VAL A 83 2.93 -7.76 29.14
CA VAL A 83 2.62 -7.45 27.74
C VAL A 83 2.03 -8.67 27.01
N ARG A 84 2.55 -9.87 27.25
CA ARG A 84 2.00 -11.13 26.70
C ARG A 84 0.61 -11.42 27.27
N LYS A 85 0.44 -11.27 28.58
CA LYS A 85 -0.84 -11.41 29.29
C LYS A 85 -1.90 -10.49 28.69
N ALA A 86 -1.56 -9.22 28.46
CA ALA A 86 -2.46 -8.27 27.81
C ALA A 86 -2.79 -8.64 26.36
N GLY A 87 -1.78 -9.04 25.56
CA GLY A 87 -1.97 -9.41 24.16
C GLY A 87 -2.85 -10.64 23.92
N ASN A 88 -2.96 -11.54 24.90
CA ASN A 88 -3.85 -12.71 24.83
C ASN A 88 -5.31 -12.37 25.11
N GLN A 89 -5.59 -11.20 25.69
CA GLN A 89 -6.92 -10.82 26.14
C GLN A 89 -7.51 -9.66 25.33
N VAL A 90 -6.68 -8.77 24.81
CA VAL A 90 -7.10 -7.56 24.07
C VAL A 90 -6.12 -7.19 22.95
N VAL A 91 -6.63 -6.49 21.93
CA VAL A 91 -5.80 -5.98 20.82
C VAL A 91 -4.86 -4.89 21.34
N ARG A 92 -3.54 -5.16 21.29
CA ARG A 92 -2.51 -4.18 21.68
C ARG A 92 -1.99 -3.38 20.48
N ARG A 93 -1.81 -2.08 20.66
CA ARG A 93 -1.22 -1.17 19.66
C ARG A 93 0.16 -0.70 20.13
N ARG A 94 1.09 -0.46 19.22
CA ARG A 94 2.47 -0.03 19.54
C ARG A 94 2.69 1.43 19.18
N PHE A 95 3.55 2.12 19.94
CA PHE A 95 3.94 3.51 19.65
C PHE A 95 5.40 3.77 20.01
N THR A 96 6.02 4.74 19.35
CA THR A 96 7.40 5.18 19.64
C THR A 96 7.44 6.63 20.13
N ARG A 97 6.52 7.49 19.65
CA ARG A 97 6.48 8.93 19.96
C ARG A 97 5.11 9.36 20.48
N ILE A 98 5.05 10.45 21.23
CA ILE A 98 3.81 10.99 21.83
C ILE A 98 2.73 11.35 20.77
N PRO A 99 3.05 11.97 19.62
CA PRO A 99 2.03 12.28 18.61
C PRO A 99 1.37 11.02 18.04
N GLU A 100 2.14 9.95 17.85
CA GLU A 100 1.65 8.65 17.42
C GLU A 100 0.74 8.01 18.48
N LEU A 101 1.15 8.02 19.75
CA LEU A 101 0.31 7.56 20.86
C LEU A 101 -1.02 8.31 20.88
N THR A 102 -0.97 9.64 20.75
CA THR A 102 -2.16 10.50 20.77
C THR A 102 -3.13 10.10 19.66
N ALA A 103 -2.66 9.96 18.42
CA ALA A 103 -3.48 9.52 17.30
C ALA A 103 -4.08 8.12 17.51
N LEU A 104 -3.30 7.19 18.05
CA LEU A 104 -3.75 5.83 18.34
C LEU A 104 -4.84 5.82 19.42
N VAL A 105 -4.65 6.55 20.52
CA VAL A 105 -5.65 6.70 21.59
C VAL A 105 -6.93 7.30 21.06
N TYR A 106 -6.87 8.39 20.29
CA TYR A 106 -8.04 8.98 19.66
C TYR A 106 -8.77 7.98 18.76
N SER A 107 -8.05 7.26 17.90
CA SER A 107 -8.67 6.26 17.02
C SER A 107 -9.37 5.14 17.78
N SER A 108 -8.77 4.66 18.88
CA SER A 108 -9.35 3.60 19.71
C SER A 108 -10.55 4.07 20.53
N LEU A 109 -10.55 5.32 21.01
CA LEU A 109 -11.71 5.90 21.69
C LEU A 109 -12.87 6.11 20.72
N VAL A 110 -12.58 6.55 19.49
CA VAL A 110 -13.61 6.65 18.43
C VAL A 110 -14.17 5.27 18.09
N GLU A 111 -13.33 4.26 17.93
CA GLU A 111 -13.74 2.87 17.68
C GLU A 111 -14.60 2.31 18.82
N TYR A 112 -14.21 2.54 20.07
CA TYR A 112 -15.00 2.19 21.25
C TYR A 112 -16.37 2.88 21.23
N LEU A 113 -16.39 4.19 20.98
CA LEU A 113 -17.63 4.98 20.94
C LEU A 113 -18.59 4.52 19.85
N ILE A 114 -18.06 4.07 18.70
CA ILE A 114 -18.83 3.45 17.62
C ILE A 114 -19.39 2.10 18.07
N ASN A 115 -18.55 1.21 18.62
CA ASN A 115 -18.94 -0.13 19.05
C ASN A 115 -19.95 -0.12 20.21
N ALA A 116 -19.79 0.79 21.16
CA ALA A 116 -20.70 1.00 22.28
C ALA A 116 -22.03 1.67 21.85
N GLY A 117 -22.16 2.08 20.58
CA GLY A 117 -23.36 2.74 20.04
C GLY A 117 -23.62 4.14 20.61
N VAL A 118 -22.69 4.68 21.41
CA VAL A 118 -22.77 6.03 22.02
C VAL A 118 -22.57 7.11 20.97
N VAL A 119 -21.68 6.85 20.00
CA VAL A 119 -21.55 7.66 18.79
C VAL A 119 -22.16 6.87 17.64
N ARG A 120 -23.45 7.11 17.38
CA ARG A 120 -24.04 6.80 16.06
C ARG A 120 -23.65 7.90 15.07
N THR A 121 -22.36 8.08 14.78
CA THR A 121 -21.98 8.76 13.54
C THR A 121 -22.35 7.80 12.43
N ARG A 122 -23.30 8.18 11.59
CA ARG A 122 -23.46 7.52 10.30
C ARG A 122 -22.09 7.45 9.63
N PRO A 123 -21.78 6.36 8.89
CA PRO A 123 -20.59 6.31 8.06
C PRO A 123 -20.45 7.60 7.25
N PHE A 124 -19.21 8.08 7.05
CA PHE A 124 -18.93 9.37 6.41
C PHE A 124 -19.80 9.59 5.15
N ASP A 125 -19.82 8.58 4.28
CA ASP A 125 -20.50 8.60 2.99
C ASP A 125 -22.04 8.66 3.11
N ALA A 126 -22.60 8.21 4.23
CA ALA A 126 -24.02 8.25 4.59
C ALA A 126 -24.44 9.47 5.41
N SER A 127 -23.48 10.21 5.97
CA SER A 127 -23.76 11.43 6.73
C SER A 127 -24.09 12.61 5.81
N ALA A 128 -24.99 13.50 6.25
CA ALA A 128 -25.29 14.76 5.56
C ALA A 128 -23.99 15.52 5.23
N CYS A 129 -23.87 15.98 3.99
CA CYS A 129 -22.78 16.86 3.60
C CYS A 129 -23.13 18.30 4.03
N PRO A 130 -22.35 18.92 4.93
CA PRO A 130 -22.66 20.27 5.42
C PRO A 130 -22.81 21.27 4.28
N ASP A 131 -23.81 22.14 4.40
CA ASP A 131 -24.14 23.21 3.44
C ASP A 131 -24.55 22.74 2.02
N ALA A 132 -24.61 21.44 1.77
CA ALA A 132 -25.02 20.89 0.48
C ALA A 132 -26.54 20.86 0.34
N THR A 133 -27.02 21.22 -0.86
CA THR A 133 -28.44 21.14 -1.21
C THR A 133 -28.66 20.28 -2.45
N LEU A 134 -29.91 19.89 -2.73
CA LEU A 134 -30.25 19.18 -3.97
C LEU A 134 -29.88 19.98 -5.24
N ASN A 135 -29.73 21.30 -5.16
CA ASN A 135 -29.33 22.13 -6.28
C ASN A 135 -27.84 21.99 -6.63
N ASP A 136 -27.02 21.50 -5.70
CA ASP A 136 -25.60 21.22 -5.92
C ASP A 136 -25.37 19.90 -6.67
N LEU A 137 -26.41 19.06 -6.79
CA LEU A 137 -26.39 17.81 -7.54
C LEU A 137 -26.81 18.01 -9.00
N SER A 138 -26.20 17.22 -9.88
CA SER A 138 -26.48 17.23 -11.31
C SER A 138 -27.55 16.19 -11.66
N ARG A 139 -28.74 16.67 -12.06
CA ARG A 139 -29.81 15.79 -12.58
C ARG A 139 -29.35 14.96 -13.78
N LYS A 140 -28.50 15.54 -14.64
CA LYS A 140 -27.92 14.86 -15.79
C LYS A 140 -27.06 13.66 -15.36
N LYS A 141 -26.14 13.85 -14.40
CA LYS A 141 -25.26 12.77 -13.90
C LYS A 141 -26.07 11.65 -13.25
N VAL A 142 -27.12 11.98 -12.49
CA VAL A 142 -28.02 10.98 -11.91
C VAL A 142 -28.75 10.19 -13.01
N ALA A 143 -29.29 10.87 -14.02
CA ALA A 143 -29.97 10.20 -15.14
C ALA A 143 -29.02 9.29 -15.93
N GLU A 144 -27.80 9.75 -16.21
CA GLU A 144 -26.75 8.97 -16.89
C GLU A 144 -26.35 7.73 -16.07
N PHE A 145 -26.19 7.88 -14.75
CA PHE A 145 -25.96 6.75 -13.84
C PHE A 145 -27.09 5.73 -13.89
N LEU A 146 -28.34 6.17 -13.78
CA LEU A 146 -29.50 5.27 -13.81
C LEU A 146 -29.61 4.53 -15.14
N ALA A 147 -29.33 5.21 -16.26
CA ALA A 147 -29.29 4.57 -17.58
C ALA A 147 -28.23 3.46 -17.64
N ARG A 148 -27.00 3.74 -17.16
CA ARG A 148 -25.92 2.74 -17.11
C ARG A 148 -26.24 1.59 -16.17
N ALA A 149 -26.65 1.88 -14.94
CA ALA A 149 -27.01 0.86 -13.95
C ALA A 149 -28.14 -0.07 -14.43
N GLN A 150 -29.11 0.49 -15.15
CA GLN A 150 -30.19 -0.28 -15.76
C GLN A 150 -29.68 -1.16 -16.91
N ALA A 151 -28.85 -0.62 -17.82
CA ALA A 151 -28.29 -1.38 -18.93
C ALA A 151 -27.31 -2.48 -18.48
N ASP A 152 -26.45 -2.17 -17.51
CA ASP A 152 -25.35 -3.03 -17.10
C ASP A 152 -25.79 -4.15 -16.16
N ARG A 153 -26.76 -3.86 -15.27
CA ARG A 153 -27.17 -4.75 -14.17
C ARG A 153 -28.68 -4.81 -13.92
N GLY A 154 -29.51 -4.25 -14.79
CA GLY A 154 -30.97 -4.32 -14.65
C GLY A 154 -31.52 -3.54 -13.45
N TYR A 155 -30.85 -2.47 -13.01
CA TYR A 155 -31.31 -1.64 -11.89
C TYR A 155 -32.75 -1.14 -12.10
N PRO A 156 -33.64 -1.19 -11.08
CA PRO A 156 -35.08 -0.99 -11.26
C PRO A 156 -35.49 0.45 -11.60
N LEU A 157 -34.64 1.44 -11.30
CA LEU A 157 -34.94 2.84 -11.58
C LEU A 157 -34.29 3.28 -12.90
N GLY A 158 -35.10 3.79 -13.82
CA GLY A 158 -34.63 4.30 -15.12
C GLY A 158 -34.27 5.80 -15.10
N PRO A 159 -33.68 6.32 -16.21
CA PRO A 159 -33.15 7.69 -16.29
C PRO A 159 -34.18 8.81 -16.13
N LYS A 160 -35.47 8.53 -16.33
CA LYS A 160 -36.57 9.49 -16.14
C LYS A 160 -37.02 9.63 -14.69
N THR A 161 -36.45 8.84 -13.77
CA THR A 161 -36.81 8.86 -12.35
C THR A 161 -36.47 10.23 -11.75
N PRO A 162 -37.39 10.86 -11.00
CA PRO A 162 -37.09 12.11 -10.31
C PRO A 162 -35.88 11.98 -9.38
N MET A 163 -34.94 12.91 -9.48
CA MET A 163 -33.64 12.86 -8.76
C MET A 163 -33.82 12.56 -7.27
N ARG A 164 -34.76 13.22 -6.59
CA ARG A 164 -35.03 13.00 -5.16
C ARG A 164 -35.40 11.54 -4.85
N LYS A 165 -36.25 10.93 -5.68
CA LYS A 165 -36.66 9.52 -5.53
C LYS A 165 -35.48 8.58 -5.77
N ALA A 166 -34.65 8.87 -6.77
CA ALA A 166 -33.45 8.08 -7.05
C ALA A 166 -32.45 8.14 -5.88
N LEU A 167 -32.16 9.34 -5.36
CA LEU A 167 -31.25 9.52 -4.22
C LEU A 167 -31.76 8.83 -2.95
N ALA A 168 -33.06 8.93 -2.66
CA ALA A 168 -33.67 8.24 -1.53
C ALA A 168 -33.53 6.71 -1.64
N HIS A 169 -33.78 6.15 -2.83
CA HIS A 169 -33.67 4.70 -3.08
C HIS A 169 -32.23 4.20 -3.01
N LEU A 170 -31.25 5.05 -3.32
CA LEU A 170 -29.82 4.75 -3.18
C LEU A 170 -29.28 5.03 -1.76
N ASN A 171 -30.13 5.45 -0.81
CA ASN A 171 -29.74 5.87 0.53
C ASN A 171 -28.74 7.05 0.55
N LEU A 172 -28.81 7.93 -0.45
CA LEU A 172 -27.92 9.09 -0.63
C LEU A 172 -28.49 10.38 -0.03
N LEU A 173 -29.53 10.28 0.79
CA LEU A 173 -30.10 11.40 1.54
C LEU A 173 -30.00 11.10 3.03
N ASP A 174 -29.46 12.05 3.78
CA ASP A 174 -29.59 12.09 5.22
C ASP A 174 -30.73 13.02 5.58
N LYS A 175 -31.89 12.43 5.90
CA LYS A 175 -33.18 13.13 5.99
C LYS A 175 -33.50 13.77 4.64
N GLU A 176 -33.38 15.10 4.56
CA GLU A 176 -33.68 15.90 3.38
C GLU A 176 -32.42 16.43 2.69
N GLN A 177 -31.24 16.23 3.29
CA GLN A 177 -29.97 16.76 2.81
C GLN A 177 -29.18 15.71 2.02
N PRO A 178 -28.48 16.09 0.95
CA PRO A 178 -27.54 15.20 0.27
C PRO A 178 -26.48 14.67 1.24
N SER A 179 -26.19 13.36 1.17
CA SER A 179 -25.04 12.80 1.87
C SER A 179 -23.71 13.17 1.19
N HIS A 180 -22.59 12.93 1.86
CA HIS A 180 -21.27 13.06 1.23
C HIS A 180 -21.12 12.19 -0.02
N ALA A 181 -21.65 10.95 0.00
CA ALA A 181 -21.67 10.10 -1.19
C ALA A 181 -22.44 10.75 -2.35
N ALA A 182 -23.60 11.36 -2.08
CA ALA A 182 -24.39 12.03 -3.12
C ALA A 182 -23.58 13.12 -3.84
N ILE A 183 -22.86 13.93 -3.06
CA ILE A 183 -21.99 14.99 -3.59
C ILE A 183 -20.82 14.40 -4.38
N LEU A 184 -20.16 13.36 -3.85
CA LEU A 184 -19.02 12.71 -4.50
C LEU A 184 -19.40 11.98 -5.80
N LEU A 185 -20.62 11.44 -5.90
CA LEU A 185 -21.10 10.70 -7.06
C LEU A 185 -21.71 11.62 -8.13
N PHE A 186 -22.49 12.61 -7.70
CA PHE A 186 -23.39 13.37 -8.59
C PHE A 186 -23.28 14.89 -8.44
N GLY A 187 -22.37 15.39 -7.62
CA GLY A 187 -22.15 16.82 -7.44
C GLY A 187 -21.75 17.51 -8.74
N LYS A 188 -22.22 18.74 -8.92
CA LYS A 188 -21.77 19.64 -10.00
C LYS A 188 -20.31 20.06 -9.77
N GLN A 189 -19.97 20.33 -8.51
CA GLN A 189 -18.62 20.74 -8.07
C GLN A 189 -18.32 20.11 -6.69
N PRO A 190 -18.02 18.80 -6.61
CA PRO A 190 -17.85 18.10 -5.33
C PRO A 190 -16.78 18.73 -4.42
N GLN A 191 -15.72 19.28 -5.03
CA GLN A 191 -14.59 19.88 -4.31
C GLN A 191 -14.92 21.21 -3.62
N ARG A 192 -16.11 21.80 -3.83
CA ARG A 192 -16.60 22.91 -2.99
C ARG A 192 -16.87 22.47 -1.55
N PHE A 193 -17.30 21.22 -1.39
CA PHE A 193 -17.62 20.62 -0.09
C PHE A 193 -16.47 19.76 0.43
N LEU A 194 -15.78 19.06 -0.48
CA LEU A 194 -14.69 18.15 -0.16
C LEU A 194 -13.43 18.53 -0.93
N VAL A 195 -12.75 19.58 -0.47
CA VAL A 195 -11.60 20.21 -1.15
C VAL A 195 -10.52 19.20 -1.54
N THR A 196 -10.27 18.22 -0.69
CA THR A 196 -9.19 17.23 -0.86
C THR A 196 -9.61 15.99 -1.66
N SER A 197 -10.86 15.93 -2.11
CA SER A 197 -11.37 14.89 -3.03
C SER A 197 -10.84 15.12 -4.45
N GLU A 198 -9.53 15.00 -4.63
CA GLU A 198 -8.83 15.16 -5.91
C GLU A 198 -7.87 13.98 -6.14
N VAL A 199 -7.49 13.77 -7.40
CA VAL A 199 -6.46 12.80 -7.77
C VAL A 199 -5.27 13.53 -8.38
N LYS A 200 -4.09 13.37 -7.80
CA LYS A 200 -2.84 13.94 -8.29
C LYS A 200 -2.12 12.93 -9.16
N CYS A 201 -2.06 13.20 -10.45
CA CYS A 201 -1.39 12.36 -11.44
C CYS A 201 -0.01 12.94 -11.80
N ILE A 202 1.03 12.14 -11.60
CA ILE A 202 2.42 12.54 -11.77
C ILE A 202 3.13 11.53 -12.67
N HIS A 203 3.91 12.01 -13.63
CA HIS A 203 4.77 11.14 -14.46
C HIS A 203 6.23 11.55 -14.33
N PHE A 204 7.07 10.61 -13.92
CA PHE A 204 8.51 10.73 -13.81
C PHE A 204 9.20 9.91 -14.91
N HIS A 205 10.19 10.50 -15.58
CA HIS A 205 11.02 9.78 -16.56
C HIS A 205 12.00 8.79 -15.91
N GLY A 206 12.30 8.95 -14.62
CA GLY A 206 13.18 8.08 -13.86
C GLY A 206 12.44 7.15 -12.91
N THR A 207 13.18 6.47 -12.04
CA THR A 207 12.65 5.59 -10.98
C THR A 207 12.55 6.27 -9.62
N THR A 208 13.03 7.51 -9.53
CA THR A 208 13.07 8.33 -8.31
C THR A 208 12.22 9.59 -8.46
N VAL A 209 11.75 10.11 -7.33
CA VAL A 209 11.09 11.41 -7.27
C VAL A 209 12.15 12.49 -7.47
N ALA A 210 12.15 13.13 -8.63
CA ALA A 210 13.08 14.18 -8.99
C ALA A 210 12.35 15.37 -9.62
N LYS A 211 12.85 16.57 -9.34
CA LYS A 211 12.44 17.79 -10.04
C LYS A 211 13.43 18.06 -11.20
N PRO A 212 12.98 18.69 -12.29
CA PRO A 212 11.61 19.12 -12.58
C PRO A 212 10.67 17.94 -12.83
N ILE A 213 9.39 18.10 -12.47
CA ILE A 213 8.36 17.07 -12.70
C ILE A 213 7.86 17.22 -14.14
N PRO A 214 8.09 16.23 -15.03
CA PRO A 214 7.74 16.35 -16.45
C PRO A 214 6.25 16.57 -16.73
N SER A 215 5.38 15.92 -15.97
CA SER A 215 3.94 16.10 -16.08
C SER A 215 3.30 15.95 -14.71
N TYR A 216 2.49 16.95 -14.35
CA TYR A 216 1.77 17.03 -13.09
C TYR A 216 0.36 17.56 -13.36
N GLN A 217 -0.65 16.74 -13.08
CA GLN A 217 -2.06 17.08 -13.30
C GLN A 217 -2.87 16.79 -12.04
N ILE A 218 -3.76 17.71 -11.69
CA ILE A 218 -4.69 17.55 -10.57
C ILE A 218 -6.08 17.44 -11.16
N TYR A 219 -6.71 16.29 -10.96
CA TYR A 219 -8.06 16.00 -11.42
C TYR A 219 -9.08 16.26 -10.33
N LYS A 220 -10.21 16.84 -10.75
CA LYS A 220 -11.36 17.20 -9.92
C LYS A 220 -12.64 16.78 -10.65
N GLY A 221 -13.69 16.50 -9.89
CA GLY A 221 -14.94 15.98 -10.42
C GLY A 221 -15.59 14.99 -9.46
N THR A 222 -16.56 14.24 -9.96
CA THR A 222 -17.16 13.11 -9.25
C THR A 222 -16.23 11.91 -9.25
N VAL A 223 -16.49 10.93 -8.38
CA VAL A 223 -15.66 9.72 -8.29
C VAL A 223 -15.52 8.99 -9.62
N PHE A 224 -16.57 8.97 -10.46
CA PHE A 224 -16.51 8.41 -11.81
C PHE A 224 -15.54 9.18 -12.72
N GLU A 225 -15.65 10.52 -12.73
CA GLU A 225 -14.78 11.38 -13.52
C GLU A 225 -13.32 11.25 -13.06
N LEU A 226 -13.08 11.18 -11.75
CA LEU A 226 -11.73 10.99 -11.19
C LEU A 226 -11.11 9.64 -11.57
N VAL A 227 -11.89 8.56 -11.59
CA VAL A 227 -11.41 7.26 -12.08
C VAL A 227 -11.01 7.37 -13.55
N ASP A 228 -11.94 7.83 -14.40
CA ASP A 228 -11.75 7.84 -15.85
C ASP A 228 -10.53 8.70 -16.22
N GLN A 229 -10.45 9.91 -15.67
CA GLN A 229 -9.34 10.84 -15.90
C GLN A 229 -7.99 10.28 -15.45
N ALA A 230 -7.93 9.64 -14.28
CA ALA A 230 -6.68 9.09 -13.76
C ALA A 230 -6.23 7.85 -14.54
N VAL A 231 -7.17 6.99 -14.96
CA VAL A 231 -6.88 5.85 -15.85
C VAL A 231 -6.37 6.37 -17.18
N ASP A 232 -7.08 7.29 -17.82
CA ASP A 232 -6.70 7.85 -19.12
C ASP A 232 -5.34 8.55 -19.06
N PHE A 233 -5.04 9.25 -17.97
CA PHE A 233 -3.70 9.80 -17.72
C PHE A 233 -2.63 8.70 -17.80
N VAL A 234 -2.77 7.60 -17.06
CA VAL A 234 -1.80 6.51 -17.07
C VAL A 234 -1.71 5.89 -18.47
N MET A 235 -2.85 5.55 -19.06
CA MET A 235 -2.91 4.89 -20.37
C MET A 235 -2.29 5.76 -21.49
N SER A 236 -2.38 7.09 -21.39
CA SER A 236 -1.78 8.03 -22.35
C SER A 236 -0.25 8.15 -22.23
N LYS A 237 0.36 7.62 -21.17
CA LYS A 237 1.81 7.76 -20.89
C LYS A 237 2.58 6.45 -20.93
N ILE A 238 1.88 5.32 -20.93
CA ILE A 238 2.48 4.00 -21.03
C ILE A 238 2.63 3.55 -22.48
N ALA A 239 3.60 2.67 -22.74
CA ALA A 239 3.83 2.11 -24.06
C ALA A 239 2.70 1.15 -24.45
N ALA A 240 2.35 1.17 -25.74
CA ALA A 240 1.39 0.26 -26.33
C ALA A 240 1.95 -0.31 -27.63
N ALA A 241 1.90 -1.64 -27.77
CA ALA A 241 2.23 -2.33 -29.00
C ALA A 241 0.97 -2.44 -29.87
N VAL A 242 1.10 -2.09 -31.16
CA VAL A 242 0.04 -2.30 -32.14
C VAL A 242 0.27 -3.66 -32.80
N GLY A 243 -0.69 -4.56 -32.65
CA GLY A 243 -0.65 -5.89 -33.28
C GLY A 243 -0.80 -5.83 -34.81
N THR A 244 -0.88 -6.99 -35.44
CA THR A 244 -1.19 -7.09 -36.87
C THR A 244 -2.70 -7.03 -37.08
N ARG A 245 -3.13 -6.59 -38.27
CA ARG A 245 -4.55 -6.60 -38.69
C ARG A 245 -5.01 -7.98 -39.16
N ALA A 246 -4.50 -9.05 -38.54
CA ALA A 246 -4.71 -10.42 -39.01
C ALA A 246 -6.17 -10.87 -38.86
N GLU A 247 -6.85 -10.41 -37.80
CA GLU A 247 -8.24 -10.83 -37.48
C GLU A 247 -9.27 -9.71 -37.71
N SER A 248 -8.83 -8.46 -37.90
CA SER A 248 -9.71 -7.28 -37.96
C SER A 248 -9.04 -6.12 -38.69
N ASN A 249 -9.84 -5.26 -39.31
CA ASN A 249 -9.38 -3.97 -39.87
C ASN A 249 -8.75 -3.05 -38.80
N GLN A 250 -9.04 -3.28 -37.52
CA GLN A 250 -8.37 -2.65 -36.38
C GLN A 250 -7.36 -3.63 -35.77
N ALA A 251 -6.10 -3.21 -35.72
CA ALA A 251 -5.06 -3.96 -35.02
C ALA A 251 -5.29 -3.87 -33.51
N PRO A 252 -5.19 -4.99 -32.76
CA PRO A 252 -5.33 -4.96 -31.32
C PRO A 252 -4.21 -4.14 -30.68
N LEU A 253 -4.58 -3.20 -29.81
CA LEU A 253 -3.64 -2.39 -29.04
C LEU A 253 -3.36 -3.09 -27.70
N THR A 254 -2.11 -3.49 -27.48
CA THR A 254 -1.70 -4.15 -26.24
C THR A 254 -0.81 -3.22 -25.43
N TYR A 255 -1.33 -2.74 -24.29
CA TYR A 255 -0.57 -1.90 -23.38
C TYR A 255 0.41 -2.72 -22.52
N GLU A 256 1.54 -2.12 -22.15
CA GLU A 256 2.52 -2.77 -21.26
C GLU A 256 1.96 -3.05 -19.86
N LEU A 257 1.04 -2.21 -19.38
CA LEU A 257 0.25 -2.46 -18.18
C LEU A 257 -1.20 -2.70 -18.61
N PRO A 258 -1.82 -3.83 -18.23
CA PRO A 258 -3.21 -4.09 -18.57
C PRO A 258 -4.12 -2.98 -18.04
N ARG A 259 -4.96 -2.41 -18.91
CA ARG A 259 -5.90 -1.34 -18.54
C ARG A 259 -6.77 -1.72 -17.34
N ALA A 260 -7.24 -2.97 -17.31
CA ALA A 260 -8.05 -3.49 -16.20
C ALA A 260 -7.31 -3.50 -14.86
N ALA A 261 -6.01 -3.84 -14.84
CA ALA A 261 -5.21 -3.79 -13.61
C ALA A 261 -4.97 -2.35 -13.12
N VAL A 262 -4.73 -1.42 -14.05
CA VAL A 262 -4.59 0.02 -13.74
C VAL A 262 -5.91 0.58 -13.21
N ALA A 263 -7.03 0.26 -13.86
CA ALA A 263 -8.36 0.67 -13.44
C ALA A 263 -8.69 0.14 -12.04
N GLU A 264 -8.46 -1.15 -11.79
CA GLU A 264 -8.69 -1.78 -10.48
C GLU A 264 -7.91 -1.06 -9.36
N ALA A 265 -6.62 -0.78 -9.57
CA ALA A 265 -5.80 -0.07 -8.57
C ALA A 265 -6.36 1.33 -8.26
N ILE A 266 -6.77 2.08 -9.28
CA ILE A 266 -7.27 3.45 -9.15
C ILE A 266 -8.67 3.46 -8.54
N VAL A 267 -9.57 2.58 -8.98
CA VAL A 267 -10.93 2.47 -8.45
C VAL A 267 -10.90 2.04 -6.99
N ASN A 268 -10.05 1.07 -6.62
CA ASN A 268 -9.87 0.68 -5.23
C ASN A 268 -9.40 1.84 -4.36
N ALA A 269 -8.48 2.66 -4.87
CA ALA A 269 -8.08 3.86 -4.16
C ALA A 269 -9.28 4.81 -3.97
N ILE A 270 -10.05 5.11 -5.02
CA ILE A 270 -11.16 6.06 -4.92
C ILE A 270 -12.30 5.53 -4.03
N ALA A 271 -12.65 4.25 -4.14
CA ALA A 271 -13.73 3.63 -3.39
C ALA A 271 -13.39 3.45 -1.90
N HIS A 272 -12.13 3.14 -1.57
CA HIS A 272 -11.70 2.87 -0.19
C HIS A 272 -10.96 4.03 0.49
N ARG A 273 -10.83 5.18 -0.19
CA ARG A 273 -10.21 6.39 0.38
C ARG A 273 -10.86 6.77 1.71
N ASP A 274 -10.02 7.16 2.67
CA ASP A 274 -10.47 7.92 3.82
C ASP A 274 -10.77 9.38 3.40
N TYR A 275 -12.05 9.68 3.17
CA TYR A 275 -12.49 11.00 2.72
C TYR A 275 -12.48 12.06 3.83
N ALA A 276 -12.35 11.67 5.10
CA ALA A 276 -12.14 12.61 6.20
C ALA A 276 -10.69 13.13 6.26
N SER A 277 -9.76 12.46 5.56
CA SER A 277 -8.37 12.88 5.47
C SER A 277 -8.17 14.11 4.58
N ASN A 278 -7.24 14.99 4.97
CA ASN A 278 -6.78 16.10 4.14
C ASN A 278 -5.80 15.69 3.02
N ALA A 279 -5.41 14.42 2.96
CA ALA A 279 -4.56 13.91 1.89
C ALA A 279 -5.38 13.52 0.65
N SER A 280 -4.84 13.74 -0.55
CA SER A 280 -5.44 13.33 -1.82
C SER A 280 -4.92 11.97 -2.29
N VAL A 281 -5.64 11.28 -3.17
CA VAL A 281 -5.06 10.13 -3.89
C VAL A 281 -3.94 10.64 -4.80
N GLN A 282 -2.83 9.92 -4.86
CA GLN A 282 -1.72 10.24 -5.76
C GLN A 282 -1.39 9.03 -6.64
N VAL A 283 -1.40 9.25 -7.96
CA VAL A 283 -1.08 8.27 -8.99
C VAL A 283 0.24 8.69 -9.62
N SER A 284 1.32 8.00 -9.29
CA SER A 284 2.68 8.31 -9.75
C SER A 284 3.18 7.24 -10.72
N LEU A 285 3.36 7.60 -11.98
CA LEU A 285 3.94 6.74 -13.00
C LEU A 285 5.44 7.02 -13.11
N PHE A 286 6.25 5.98 -12.93
CA PHE A 286 7.70 5.99 -13.06
C PHE A 286 8.13 5.18 -14.29
N ALA A 287 9.43 5.23 -14.59
CA ALA A 287 10.03 4.42 -15.65
C ALA A 287 9.81 2.91 -15.46
N ASP A 288 9.71 2.43 -14.22
CA ASP A 288 9.66 1.00 -13.89
C ASP A 288 8.37 0.54 -13.22
N ARG A 289 7.48 1.46 -12.81
CA ARG A 289 6.26 1.13 -12.06
C ARG A 289 5.21 2.23 -12.06
N LEU A 290 3.99 1.87 -11.73
CA LEU A 290 2.90 2.74 -11.32
C LEU A 290 2.72 2.58 -9.80
N GLU A 291 2.69 3.69 -9.07
CA GLU A 291 2.32 3.73 -7.65
C GLU A 291 1.00 4.48 -7.46
N VAL A 292 0.05 3.87 -6.75
CA VAL A 292 -1.20 4.50 -6.34
C VAL A 292 -1.21 4.60 -4.81
N TRP A 293 -1.05 5.83 -4.32
CA TRP A 293 -1.02 6.17 -2.91
C TRP A 293 -2.42 6.62 -2.47
N ASN A 294 -2.97 5.91 -1.49
CA ASN A 294 -4.32 6.11 -1.00
C ASN A 294 -4.33 6.53 0.48
N PRO A 295 -5.02 7.64 0.84
CA PRO A 295 -5.25 8.01 2.23
C PRO A 295 -6.08 6.95 2.97
N GLY A 296 -5.58 6.48 4.11
CA GLY A 296 -6.22 5.47 4.93
C GLY A 296 -5.48 4.13 4.93
N GLN A 297 -5.94 3.22 5.77
CA GLN A 297 -5.40 1.88 5.95
C GLN A 297 -6.44 0.80 5.63
N LEU A 298 -6.01 -0.44 5.48
CA LEU A 298 -6.96 -1.56 5.36
C LEU A 298 -7.76 -1.71 6.66
N PRO A 299 -9.07 -1.98 6.58
CA PRO A 299 -9.86 -2.27 7.77
C PRO A 299 -9.40 -3.61 8.38
N PRO A 300 -9.22 -3.71 9.70
CA PRO A 300 -9.02 -4.99 10.37
C PRO A 300 -10.16 -5.97 10.01
N PRO A 301 -9.88 -7.26 9.78
CA PRO A 301 -8.60 -7.97 9.95
C PRO A 301 -7.69 -8.00 8.70
N LEU A 302 -7.95 -7.21 7.66
CA LEU A 302 -7.20 -7.29 6.40
C LEU A 302 -5.76 -6.80 6.56
N THR A 303 -4.82 -7.58 6.04
CA THR A 303 -3.39 -7.24 5.93
C THR A 303 -2.94 -7.26 4.47
N PRO A 304 -1.84 -6.58 4.10
CA PRO A 304 -1.28 -6.66 2.74
C PRO A 304 -1.02 -8.09 2.26
N GLU A 305 -0.69 -9.01 3.17
CA GLU A 305 -0.50 -10.44 2.88
C GLU A 305 -1.83 -11.14 2.61
N ALA A 306 -2.87 -10.84 3.41
CA ALA A 306 -4.20 -11.41 3.24
C ALA A 306 -4.84 -11.03 1.90
N LEU A 307 -4.50 -9.86 1.34
CA LEU A 307 -4.97 -9.42 0.02
C LEU A 307 -4.51 -10.31 -1.15
N ARG A 308 -3.52 -11.19 -0.92
CA ARG A 308 -3.05 -12.15 -1.93
C ARG A 308 -3.86 -13.46 -1.95
N LEU A 309 -4.82 -13.61 -1.04
CA LEU A 309 -5.70 -14.75 -0.92
C LEU A 309 -7.16 -14.32 -1.13
N PRO A 310 -8.10 -15.24 -1.38
CA PRO A 310 -9.52 -14.89 -1.35
C PRO A 310 -9.90 -14.24 -0.03
N HIS A 311 -10.52 -13.07 -0.10
CA HIS A 311 -10.95 -12.31 1.07
C HIS A 311 -12.31 -11.65 0.82
N ALA A 312 -13.04 -11.37 1.90
CA ALA A 312 -14.28 -10.60 1.80
C ALA A 312 -14.00 -9.16 1.33
N SER A 313 -14.91 -8.60 0.54
CA SER A 313 -14.87 -7.18 0.21
C SER A 313 -15.48 -6.37 1.35
N ILE A 314 -14.66 -5.54 1.99
CA ILE A 314 -15.09 -4.66 3.09
C ILE A 314 -14.90 -3.20 2.63
N PRO A 315 -15.90 -2.59 1.97
CA PRO A 315 -15.81 -1.22 1.50
C PRO A 315 -15.83 -0.22 2.66
N ARG A 316 -14.88 0.73 2.66
CA ARG A 316 -14.87 1.84 3.62
C ARG A 316 -16.04 2.79 3.37
N ASN A 317 -16.41 2.98 2.11
CA ASN A 317 -17.49 3.85 1.67
C ASN A 317 -18.54 3.02 0.89
N PRO A 318 -19.41 2.25 1.57
CA PRO A 318 -20.37 1.36 0.93
C PRO A 318 -21.34 2.10 -0.03
N LEU A 319 -21.75 3.32 0.28
CA LEU A 319 -22.64 4.12 -0.57
C LEU A 319 -21.93 4.73 -1.79
N ILE A 320 -20.60 4.68 -1.84
CA ILE A 320 -19.81 4.97 -3.05
C ILE A 320 -19.56 3.68 -3.84
N ALA A 321 -19.21 2.60 -3.15
CA ALA A 321 -18.92 1.30 -3.75
C ALA A 321 -20.13 0.69 -4.47
N GLU A 322 -21.34 0.87 -3.93
CA GLU A 322 -22.57 0.35 -4.54
C GLU A 322 -22.84 0.96 -5.93
N PRO A 323 -22.87 2.29 -6.12
CA PRO A 323 -22.95 2.90 -7.45
C PRO A 323 -21.83 2.47 -8.41
N LEU A 324 -20.58 2.38 -7.95
CA LEU A 324 -19.46 1.89 -8.78
C LEU A 324 -19.72 0.45 -9.25
N PHE A 325 -20.26 -0.41 -8.39
CA PHE A 325 -20.64 -1.78 -8.73
C PHE A 325 -21.77 -1.78 -9.77
N LEU A 326 -22.82 -0.99 -9.54
CA LEU A 326 -23.99 -0.90 -10.42
C LEU A 326 -23.61 -0.50 -11.85
N THR A 327 -22.55 0.28 -12.04
CA THR A 327 -22.03 0.69 -13.35
C THR A 327 -20.77 -0.06 -13.80
N ARG A 328 -20.48 -1.23 -13.23
CA ARG A 328 -19.35 -2.12 -13.60
C ARG A 328 -17.94 -1.51 -13.48
N TYR A 329 -17.76 -0.52 -12.61
CA TYR A 329 -16.42 -0.03 -12.24
C TYR A 329 -15.73 -0.97 -11.24
N VAL A 330 -16.50 -1.73 -10.45
CA VAL A 330 -16.01 -2.76 -9.51
C VAL A 330 -16.86 -4.01 -9.55
N GLU A 331 -16.29 -5.12 -9.10
CA GLU A 331 -17.01 -6.34 -8.76
C GLU A 331 -17.11 -6.51 -7.23
N LYS A 332 -18.21 -7.12 -6.75
CA LYS A 332 -18.44 -7.33 -5.30
C LYS A 332 -17.83 -8.63 -4.75
N ALA A 333 -17.37 -9.52 -5.62
CA ALA A 333 -16.90 -10.85 -5.24
C ALA A 333 -15.55 -10.86 -4.48
N GLY A 334 -14.91 -9.69 -4.30
CA GLY A 334 -13.59 -9.61 -3.66
C GLY A 334 -12.45 -10.15 -4.54
N THR A 335 -12.70 -10.38 -5.83
CA THR A 335 -11.71 -10.95 -6.77
C THR A 335 -10.79 -9.90 -7.39
N GLY A 336 -11.16 -8.62 -7.36
CA GLY A 336 -10.48 -7.56 -8.13
C GLY A 336 -8.96 -7.49 -7.90
N ILE A 337 -8.49 -7.61 -6.65
CA ILE A 337 -7.05 -7.66 -6.36
C ILE A 337 -6.39 -8.92 -6.94
N LEU A 338 -7.03 -10.09 -6.85
CA LEU A 338 -6.53 -11.34 -7.41
C LEU A 338 -6.49 -11.30 -8.94
N ASP A 339 -7.51 -10.67 -9.55
CA ASP A 339 -7.59 -10.44 -10.98
C ASP A 339 -6.48 -9.49 -11.43
N MET A 340 -6.25 -8.39 -10.70
CA MET A 340 -5.13 -7.48 -10.93
C MET A 340 -3.77 -8.17 -10.85
N ILE A 341 -3.55 -9.04 -9.85
CA ILE A 341 -2.32 -9.84 -9.73
C ILE A 341 -2.15 -10.75 -10.96
N SER A 342 -3.22 -11.45 -11.34
CA SER A 342 -3.23 -12.38 -12.47
C SER A 342 -2.97 -11.67 -13.80
N LEU A 343 -3.60 -10.53 -14.03
CA LEU A 343 -3.41 -9.68 -15.21
C LEU A 343 -1.97 -9.17 -15.31
N CYS A 344 -1.39 -8.68 -14.21
CA CYS A 344 0.00 -8.24 -14.21
C CYS A 344 0.96 -9.39 -14.54
N LYS A 345 0.73 -10.58 -13.97
CA LYS A 345 1.51 -11.78 -14.27
C LYS A 345 1.40 -12.18 -15.74
N ALA A 346 0.20 -12.15 -16.31
CA ALA A 346 -0.05 -12.47 -17.72
C ALA A 346 0.65 -11.47 -18.67
N ALA A 347 0.78 -10.20 -18.27
CA ALA A 347 1.54 -9.19 -19.00
C ALA A 347 3.06 -9.30 -18.83
N GLY A 348 3.57 -10.31 -18.12
CA GLY A 348 5.00 -10.49 -17.87
C GLY A 348 5.58 -9.50 -16.85
N ALA A 349 4.73 -8.79 -16.11
CA ALA A 349 5.14 -7.93 -15.01
C ALA A 349 5.36 -8.73 -13.72
N ARG A 350 6.13 -8.15 -12.80
CA ARG A 350 6.21 -8.67 -11.42
C ARG A 350 4.85 -8.52 -10.74
N PRO A 351 4.48 -9.44 -9.82
CA PRO A 351 3.26 -9.30 -9.04
C PRO A 351 3.19 -7.92 -8.35
N PRO A 352 2.01 -7.30 -8.29
CA PRO A 352 1.82 -6.05 -7.56
C PRO A 352 2.28 -6.15 -6.09
N GLN A 353 2.77 -5.03 -5.58
CA GLN A 353 3.13 -4.89 -4.17
C GLN A 353 2.12 -4.00 -3.45
N PHE A 354 1.71 -4.44 -2.26
CA PHE A 354 0.81 -3.70 -1.36
C PHE A 354 1.58 -3.34 -0.10
N ARG A 355 1.51 -2.08 0.32
CA ARG A 355 2.19 -1.58 1.53
C ARG A 355 1.25 -0.68 2.34
N GLN A 356 1.50 -0.61 3.65
CA GLN A 356 0.91 0.39 4.54
C GLN A 356 2.02 1.18 5.21
N GLU A 357 2.11 2.48 4.91
CA GLU A 357 3.16 3.37 5.43
C GLU A 357 2.55 4.73 5.74
N GLY A 358 2.87 5.31 6.90
CA GLY A 358 2.45 6.69 7.24
C GLY A 358 0.94 6.94 7.24
N GLY A 359 0.11 5.93 7.53
CA GLY A 359 -1.36 6.06 7.47
C GLY A 359 -1.94 5.99 6.06
N GLN A 360 -1.16 5.53 5.08
CA GLN A 360 -1.56 5.39 3.68
C GLN A 360 -1.41 3.95 3.21
N PHE A 361 -2.30 3.54 2.30
CA PHE A 361 -2.22 2.28 1.59
C PHE A 361 -1.65 2.52 0.19
N ILE A 362 -0.59 1.80 -0.16
CA ILE A 362 0.16 2.02 -1.39
C ILE A 362 0.10 0.75 -2.24
N GLN A 363 -0.37 0.89 -3.47
CA GLN A 363 -0.39 -0.17 -4.48
C GLN A 363 0.70 0.12 -5.52
N THR A 364 1.55 -0.86 -5.82
CA THR A 364 2.63 -0.72 -6.81
C THR A 364 2.47 -1.78 -7.90
N LEU A 365 2.24 -1.35 -9.13
CA LEU A 365 2.18 -2.19 -10.32
C LEU A 365 3.48 -2.01 -11.10
N TRP A 366 4.23 -3.08 -11.32
CA TRP A 366 5.51 -3.01 -12.01
C TRP A 366 5.32 -3.02 -13.52
N ARG A 367 6.06 -2.19 -14.25
CA ARG A 367 6.11 -2.28 -15.71
C ARG A 367 6.88 -3.54 -16.11
N PRO A 368 6.47 -4.28 -17.17
CA PRO A 368 7.24 -5.40 -17.68
C PRO A 368 8.63 -4.93 -18.11
N LYS A 369 9.66 -5.73 -17.86
CA LYS A 369 10.97 -5.47 -18.46
C LYS A 369 10.83 -5.68 -19.98
N ALA A 370 11.30 -4.73 -20.78
CA ALA A 370 11.32 -4.87 -22.23
C ALA A 370 11.88 -6.24 -22.63
N ALA A 371 11.20 -6.93 -23.54
CA ALA A 371 11.61 -8.23 -24.08
C ALA A 371 12.92 -8.06 -24.86
N GLY A 372 14.01 -8.06 -24.11
CA GLY A 372 15.37 -7.80 -24.56
C GLY A 372 16.38 -8.09 -23.45
N THR A 373 16.06 -9.06 -22.59
CA THR A 373 16.95 -9.93 -21.79
C THR A 373 16.05 -10.67 -20.80
N ALA A 374 15.71 -11.92 -21.12
CA ALA A 374 15.05 -12.81 -20.17
C ALA A 374 15.96 -12.96 -18.93
N GLN A 375 15.53 -12.42 -17.79
CA GLN A 375 16.03 -12.81 -16.48
C GLN A 375 15.00 -13.78 -15.88
N VAL A 376 15.38 -15.06 -15.87
CA VAL A 376 14.67 -16.16 -15.20
C VAL A 376 14.54 -15.81 -13.70
N PRO A 377 13.39 -16.10 -13.04
CA PRO A 377 13.22 -15.79 -11.62
C PRO A 377 14.15 -16.67 -10.77
N ALA A 378 14.84 -16.05 -9.81
CA ALA A 378 15.67 -16.73 -8.84
C ALA A 378 14.79 -17.58 -7.90
N GLN A 379 14.85 -18.90 -8.08
CA GLN A 379 14.62 -19.85 -6.99
C GLN A 379 15.84 -19.84 -6.06
N ALA A 380 15.55 -20.01 -4.76
CA ALA A 380 16.49 -19.93 -3.66
C ALA A 380 17.77 -20.76 -3.88
N GLY A 381 18.93 -20.12 -3.69
CA GLY A 381 20.24 -20.74 -3.71
C GLY A 381 21.32 -19.71 -4.02
N THR A 382 22.21 -19.46 -3.07
CA THR A 382 23.23 -18.41 -3.05
C THR A 382 24.26 -18.54 -4.18
N LYS A 383 23.93 -18.14 -5.41
CA LYS A 383 24.89 -18.00 -6.53
C LYS A 383 24.69 -16.66 -7.23
N LEU A 384 25.77 -15.89 -7.28
CA LEU A 384 25.87 -14.57 -7.91
C LEU A 384 25.27 -14.60 -9.35
N ALA A 385 24.23 -13.81 -9.61
CA ALA A 385 23.57 -13.75 -10.91
C ALA A 385 24.38 -12.87 -11.89
N LEU A 386 25.42 -13.45 -12.49
CA LEU A 386 26.19 -12.79 -13.54
C LEU A 386 25.36 -12.66 -14.82
N SER A 387 25.54 -11.55 -15.56
CA SER A 387 24.92 -11.37 -16.87
C SER A 387 25.47 -12.37 -17.91
N ARG A 388 24.70 -12.68 -18.96
CA ARG A 388 25.13 -13.54 -20.07
C ARG A 388 26.51 -13.16 -20.63
N HIS A 389 26.75 -11.86 -20.80
CA HIS A 389 28.04 -11.36 -21.28
C HIS A 389 29.17 -11.63 -20.27
N GLN A 390 28.93 -11.46 -18.98
CA GLN A 390 29.93 -11.77 -17.95
C GLN A 390 30.28 -13.27 -17.91
N VAL A 391 29.30 -14.15 -18.12
CA VAL A 391 29.56 -15.60 -18.24
C VAL A 391 30.39 -15.92 -19.47
N GLU A 392 30.10 -15.32 -20.62
CA GLU A 392 30.91 -15.47 -21.84
C GLU A 392 32.35 -14.97 -21.65
N ILE A 393 32.53 -13.85 -20.94
CA ILE A 393 33.87 -13.35 -20.56
C ILE A 393 34.60 -14.34 -19.67
N LEU A 394 33.94 -14.89 -18.64
CA LEU A 394 34.54 -15.91 -17.77
C LEU A 394 35.00 -17.13 -18.58
N LYS A 395 34.20 -17.61 -19.54
CA LYS A 395 34.58 -18.72 -20.42
C LYS A 395 35.83 -18.41 -21.24
N LYS A 396 35.95 -17.19 -21.78
CA LYS A 396 37.15 -16.76 -22.52
C LYS A 396 38.38 -16.64 -21.62
N CYS A 397 38.22 -16.18 -20.39
CA CYS A 397 39.29 -16.07 -19.39
C CYS A 397 39.81 -17.43 -18.86
N ARG A 398 39.32 -18.58 -19.37
CA ARG A 398 39.97 -19.90 -19.14
C ARG A 398 41.41 -19.92 -19.64
N LYS A 399 41.71 -19.12 -20.65
CA LYS A 399 43.08 -18.79 -21.09
C LYS A 399 43.32 -17.30 -20.86
N GLU A 400 44.58 -16.93 -20.63
CA GLU A 400 44.97 -15.53 -20.54
C GLU A 400 44.55 -14.83 -21.84
N THR A 401 43.64 -13.85 -21.72
CA THR A 401 43.00 -13.22 -22.88
C THR A 401 43.05 -11.72 -22.77
N GLY A 402 43.59 -11.07 -23.81
CA GLY A 402 43.61 -9.62 -23.95
C GLY A 402 42.23 -8.98 -24.21
N LEU A 403 42.11 -7.70 -23.87
CA LEU A 403 40.85 -6.94 -23.92
C LEU A 403 40.13 -6.99 -25.27
N VAL A 404 40.86 -6.93 -26.39
CA VAL A 404 40.28 -6.94 -27.75
C VAL A 404 39.53 -8.25 -28.02
N ASN A 405 40.12 -9.38 -27.62
CA ASN A 405 39.51 -10.70 -27.80
C ASN A 405 38.34 -10.93 -26.84
N LEU A 406 38.39 -10.35 -25.64
CA LEU A 406 37.26 -10.34 -24.71
C LEU A 406 36.06 -9.57 -25.29
N MET A 407 36.31 -8.40 -25.89
CA MET A 407 35.27 -7.57 -26.52
C MET A 407 34.71 -8.17 -27.82
N ALA A 408 35.49 -8.96 -28.55
CA ALA A 408 35.06 -9.57 -29.81
C ALA A 408 33.79 -10.43 -29.62
N GLY A 409 32.75 -10.17 -30.41
CA GLY A 409 31.46 -10.88 -30.33
C GLY A 409 30.52 -10.41 -29.20
N THR A 410 30.91 -9.42 -28.39
CA THR A 410 30.04 -8.87 -27.32
C THR A 410 29.17 -7.69 -27.77
N GLY A 411 29.30 -7.26 -29.03
CA GLY A 411 28.58 -6.08 -29.57
C GLY A 411 29.03 -4.73 -28.99
N ARG A 412 30.10 -4.69 -28.17
CA ARG A 412 30.61 -3.48 -27.52
C ARG A 412 31.87 -2.97 -28.21
N THR A 413 31.91 -1.68 -28.53
CA THR A 413 33.04 -1.00 -29.20
C THR A 413 33.84 -0.09 -28.26
N ASP A 414 33.24 0.38 -27.17
CA ASP A 414 33.87 1.28 -26.18
C ASP A 414 34.67 0.50 -25.11
N ARG A 415 36.00 0.63 -25.17
CA ARG A 415 36.95 -0.04 -24.25
C ARG A 415 36.83 0.43 -22.80
N THR A 416 36.46 1.69 -22.57
CA THR A 416 36.35 2.27 -21.23
C THR A 416 35.08 1.77 -20.55
N LYS A 417 33.94 1.84 -21.25
CA LYS A 417 32.66 1.31 -20.75
C LYS A 417 32.75 -0.20 -20.53
N PHE A 418 33.43 -0.94 -21.40
CA PHE A 418 33.63 -2.39 -21.22
C PHE A 418 34.40 -2.71 -19.93
N ARG A 419 35.50 -1.99 -19.64
CA ARG A 419 36.23 -2.18 -18.38
C ARG A 419 35.36 -1.89 -17.16
N HIS A 420 34.64 -0.79 -17.14
CA HIS A 420 33.83 -0.40 -15.97
C HIS A 420 32.59 -1.27 -15.78
N GLN A 421 31.87 -1.60 -16.85
CA GLN A 421 30.58 -2.28 -16.76
C GLN A 421 30.68 -3.81 -16.79
N VAL A 422 31.75 -4.37 -17.37
CA VAL A 422 31.88 -5.82 -17.57
C VAL A 422 33.01 -6.41 -16.73
N LEU A 423 34.22 -5.85 -16.83
CA LEU A 423 35.39 -6.42 -16.15
C LEU A 423 35.48 -6.04 -14.67
N SER A 424 35.19 -4.78 -14.32
CA SER A 424 35.31 -4.31 -12.93
C SER A 424 34.44 -5.09 -11.95
N PRO A 425 33.18 -5.46 -12.25
CA PRO A 425 32.40 -6.32 -11.37
C PRO A 425 33.02 -7.73 -11.20
N LEU A 426 33.57 -8.32 -12.26
CA LEU A 426 34.20 -9.65 -12.20
C LEU A 426 35.51 -9.64 -11.41
N LEU A 427 36.27 -8.54 -11.50
CA LEU A 427 37.48 -8.30 -10.72
C LEU A 427 37.16 -8.06 -9.24
N ALA A 428 36.16 -7.23 -8.95
CA ALA A 428 35.72 -6.93 -7.57
C ALA A 428 35.21 -8.18 -6.85
N GLU A 429 34.53 -9.06 -7.58
CA GLU A 429 34.07 -10.35 -7.07
C GLU A 429 35.17 -11.42 -7.00
N GLY A 430 36.38 -11.10 -7.49
CA GLY A 430 37.52 -11.99 -7.50
C GLY A 430 37.31 -13.22 -8.38
N LEU A 431 36.50 -13.13 -9.44
CA LEU A 431 36.27 -14.23 -10.39
C LEU A 431 37.32 -14.26 -11.51
N ILE A 432 37.86 -13.08 -11.86
CA ILE A 432 39.00 -12.94 -12.76
C ILE A 432 40.06 -12.07 -12.09
N GLU A 433 41.28 -12.16 -12.57
CA GLU A 433 42.41 -11.32 -12.14
C GLU A 433 43.17 -10.76 -13.34
N MET A 434 43.93 -9.69 -13.08
CA MET A 434 44.82 -9.03 -14.05
C MET A 434 46.20 -9.69 -14.01
N THR A 435 46.80 -9.93 -15.19
CA THR A 435 48.18 -10.43 -15.27
C THR A 435 49.24 -9.36 -14.95
N ILE A 436 48.96 -8.07 -15.16
CA ILE A 436 49.83 -6.94 -14.81
C ILE A 436 49.06 -5.90 -13.96
N PRO A 437 48.75 -6.19 -12.67
CA PRO A 437 47.92 -5.31 -11.83
C PRO A 437 48.44 -3.88 -11.71
N GLU A 438 49.76 -3.69 -11.70
CA GLU A 438 50.43 -2.40 -11.58
C GLU A 438 50.26 -1.49 -12.82
N LYS A 439 49.85 -2.06 -13.97
CA LYS A 439 49.63 -1.32 -15.22
C LYS A 439 48.31 -1.72 -15.90
N PRO A 440 47.14 -1.40 -15.32
CA PRO A 440 45.82 -1.85 -15.82
C PRO A 440 45.47 -1.41 -17.26
N ARG A 441 46.15 -0.37 -17.75
CA ARG A 441 45.98 0.19 -19.10
C ARG A 441 47.04 -0.29 -20.10
N SER A 442 47.95 -1.18 -19.71
CA SER A 442 48.95 -1.77 -20.59
C SER A 442 48.30 -2.41 -21.82
N SER A 443 48.91 -2.25 -22.99
CA SER A 443 48.49 -2.95 -24.22
C SER A 443 48.72 -4.46 -24.14
N LYS A 444 49.60 -4.91 -23.23
CA LYS A 444 49.88 -6.33 -22.92
C LYS A 444 49.04 -6.86 -21.75
N GLN A 445 48.05 -6.10 -21.26
CA GLN A 445 47.20 -6.53 -20.15
C GLN A 445 46.26 -7.65 -20.58
N GLU A 446 46.29 -8.76 -19.85
CA GLU A 446 45.40 -9.90 -20.05
C GLU A 446 44.64 -10.23 -18.77
N TYR A 447 43.55 -10.98 -18.92
CA TYR A 447 42.69 -11.39 -17.81
C TYR A 447 42.57 -12.90 -17.80
N ARG A 448 42.58 -13.49 -16.60
CA ARG A 448 42.46 -14.94 -16.40
C ARG A 448 41.57 -15.27 -15.20
N LEU A 449 41.02 -16.48 -15.18
CA LEU A 449 40.20 -16.94 -14.08
C LEU A 449 41.01 -17.14 -12.79
N THR A 450 40.42 -16.75 -11.66
CA THR A 450 40.89 -17.15 -10.33
C THR A 450 40.38 -18.56 -9.99
N ALA A 451 40.82 -19.12 -8.85
CA ALA A 451 40.25 -20.37 -8.34
C ALA A 451 38.73 -20.26 -8.09
N LYS A 452 38.28 -19.12 -7.56
CA LYS A 452 36.85 -18.81 -7.34
C LYS A 452 36.09 -18.75 -8.67
N GLY A 453 36.68 -18.14 -9.70
CA GLY A 453 36.08 -18.07 -11.04
C GLY A 453 35.95 -19.42 -11.74
N ARG A 454 36.95 -20.30 -11.59
CA ARG A 454 36.91 -21.67 -12.12
C ARG A 454 35.81 -22.49 -11.45
N ALA A 455 35.79 -22.52 -10.12
CA ALA A 455 34.76 -23.23 -9.36
C ALA A 455 33.33 -22.74 -9.68
N TRP A 456 33.16 -21.42 -9.91
CA TRP A 456 31.88 -20.84 -10.30
C TRP A 456 31.42 -21.33 -11.68
N LEU A 457 32.32 -21.37 -12.67
CA LEU A 457 32.02 -21.85 -14.03
C LEU A 457 31.70 -23.35 -14.05
N GLU A 458 32.51 -24.16 -13.35
CA GLU A 458 32.32 -25.62 -13.30
C GLU A 458 31.05 -25.99 -12.54
N GLY A 459 30.73 -25.27 -11.46
CA GLY A 459 29.48 -25.44 -10.70
C GLY A 459 28.22 -24.96 -11.41
N GLY A 460 28.32 -24.37 -12.61
CA GLY A 460 27.21 -23.96 -13.47
C GLY A 460 26.88 -24.94 -14.61
N GLU A 461 27.85 -25.75 -15.05
CA GLU A 461 27.66 -26.73 -16.14
C GLU A 461 27.01 -28.05 -15.66
N ALA A 462 27.02 -28.34 -14.35
CA ALA A 462 26.40 -29.53 -13.77
C ALA A 462 24.85 -29.51 -13.69
N GLY A 463 24.20 -28.40 -14.08
CA GLY A 463 22.75 -28.18 -13.93
C GLY A 463 21.90 -28.32 -15.20
N THR A 464 22.48 -28.67 -16.35
CA THR A 464 21.77 -28.76 -17.64
C THR A 464 21.75 -30.18 -18.23
N GLY A 465 21.91 -31.21 -17.39
CA GLY A 465 21.87 -32.61 -17.79
C GLY A 465 20.77 -33.39 -17.08
N LYS A 466 19.51 -33.13 -17.43
CA LYS A 466 18.40 -34.11 -17.50
C LYS A 466 17.14 -33.45 -18.02
#